data_AF-A0A5C7HV13-F1
#
_entry.id   AF-A0A5C7HV13-F1
#
_cell.length_a   1.000
_cell.length_b   1.000
_cell.length_c   1.000
_cell.angle_alpha   90.00
_cell.angle_beta   90.00
_cell.angle_gamma   90.00
#
_symmetry.space_group_name_H-M   'P 1'
#
loop_
_entity.id
_entity.type
_entity.pdbx_description
1 polymer ?
#
loop_
_entity_poly.entity_id
_entity_poly.type
_entity_poly.pdbx_seq_one_letter_code
_entity_poly.pdbx_strand_id
1 'polypeptide(L)' 'MDDPRERKGQVVVYLLSSIVIVLFIKGTAALTTKEQELDRITALPGQPPVTFSQFSGYVTVNQKHGRALFYWPF' A
#
# COMPACT_ATOMS: atom_id res chain seq x y z
N MET A 1 29.18 21.44 -27.10
CA MET A 1 28.54 22.77 -27.20
C MET A 1 27.05 22.48 -27.08
N ASP A 2 26.56 22.38 -25.85
CA ASP A 2 25.25 21.81 -25.56
C ASP A 2 24.17 22.85 -25.86
N ASP A 3 23.18 22.48 -26.68
CA ASP A 3 22.17 23.42 -27.14
C ASP A 3 21.21 23.80 -25.99
N PRO A 4 20.96 25.11 -25.75
CA PRO A 4 20.09 25.57 -24.65
C PRO A 4 18.64 25.06 -24.71
N ARG A 5 18.18 24.55 -25.86
CA ARG A 5 16.83 23.96 -26.03
C ARG A 5 16.78 22.52 -25.53
N GLU A 6 17.87 21.78 -25.63
CA GLU A 6 17.98 20.39 -25.15
C GLU A 6 17.83 20.33 -23.63
N ARG A 7 18.48 21.26 -22.91
CA ARG A 7 18.37 21.37 -21.44
C ARG A 7 16.93 21.62 -20.97
N LYS A 8 16.13 22.39 -21.72
CA LYS A 8 14.72 22.64 -21.38
C LYS A 8 13.86 21.40 -21.60
N GLY A 9 14.11 20.64 -22.67
CA GLY A 9 13.43 19.38 -22.94
C GLY A 9 13.71 18.32 -21.88
N GLN A 10 14.96 18.18 -21.45
CA GLN A 10 15.35 17.23 -20.40
C GLN A 10 14.68 17.56 -19.05
N VAL A 11 14.61 18.83 -18.66
CA VAL A 11 13.92 19.24 -17.41
C VAL A 11 12.43 18.90 -17.45
N VAL A 12 11.77 19.07 -18.59
CA VAL A 12 10.35 18.70 -18.75
C VAL A 12 10.17 17.19 -18.65
N VAL A 13 11.06 16.39 -19.24
CA VAL A 13 11.02 14.92 -19.14
C VAL A 13 11.20 14.45 -17.71
N TYR A 14 12.16 15.01 -16.96
CA TYR A 14 12.35 14.69 -15.53
C TYR A 14 11.17 15.13 -14.65
N LEU A 15 10.55 16.26 -14.97
CA LEU A 15 9.36 16.72 -14.26
C LEU A 15 8.19 15.77 -14.49
N LEU A 16 7.93 15.37 -15.74
CA LEU A 16 6.85 14.44 -16.08
C LEU A 16 7.08 13.06 -15.48
N SER A 17 8.31 12.53 -15.52
CA SER A 17 8.63 11.24 -14.90
C SER A 17 8.44 11.26 -13.39
N SER A 18 8.81 12.36 -12.71
CA SER A 18 8.60 12.51 -11.27
C SER A 18 7.11 12.49 -10.89
N ILE A 19 6.24 13.11 -11.70
CA ILE A 19 4.79 13.11 -11.48
C ILE A 19 4.23 11.69 -11.61
N VAL A 20 4.65 10.94 -12.64
CA VAL A 20 4.23 9.56 -12.85
C VAL A 20 4.63 8.67 -11.67
N ILE A 21 5.87 8.83 -11.17
CA ILE A 21 6.37 8.08 -10.01
C ILE A 21 5.53 8.39 -8.75
N VAL A 22 5.25 9.68 -8.48
CA VAL A 22 4.43 10.09 -7.33
C VAL A 22 3.00 9.53 -7.41
N LEU A 23 2.40 9.51 -8.61
CA LEU A 23 1.08 8.91 -8.82
C LEU A 23 1.08 7.40 -8.56
N PHE A 24 2.14 6.70 -8.96
CA PHE A 24 2.29 5.25 -8.73
C PHE A 24 2.41 4.91 -7.23
N ILE A 25 3.24 5.65 -6.48
CA ILE A 25 3.45 5.45 -5.04
C ILE A 25 2.16 5.68 -4.25
N LYS A 26 1.39 6.70 -4.62
CA LYS A 26 0.08 6.97 -3.98
C LYS A 26 -0.93 5.85 -4.27
N GLY A 27 -0.93 5.31 -5.49
CA GLY A 27 -1.85 4.24 -5.89
C GLY A 27 -1.62 2.93 -5.13
N THR A 28 -0.37 2.52 -4.92
CA THR A 28 -0.04 1.30 -4.16
C THR A 28 -0.33 1.44 -2.68
N ALA A 29 -0.02 2.60 -2.07
CA ALA A 29 -0.33 2.88 -0.67
C ALA A 29 -1.84 2.85 -0.39
N ALA A 30 -2.66 3.36 -1.31
CA ALA A 30 -4.11 3.36 -1.19
C ALA A 30 -4.74 1.96 -1.34
N LEU A 31 -4.10 1.05 -2.08
CA LEU A 31 -4.54 -0.34 -2.19
C LEU A 31 -4.26 -1.10 -0.89
N THR A 32 -3.06 -0.93 -0.32
CA THR A 32 -2.69 -1.56 0.95
C THR A 32 -3.56 -1.11 2.12
N THR A 33 -3.94 0.16 2.20
CA THR A 33 -4.81 0.64 3.29
C THR A 33 -6.23 0.09 3.18
N LYS A 34 -6.75 -0.10 1.96
CA LYS A 34 -8.07 -0.73 1.75
C LYS A 34 -8.10 -2.19 2.20
N GLU A 35 -7.05 -2.95 1.90
CA GLU A 35 -6.96 -4.35 2.34
C GLU A 35 -6.88 -4.44 3.88
N GLN A 36 -6.12 -3.55 4.51
CA GLN A 36 -6.04 -3.47 5.98
C GLN A 36 -7.38 -3.08 6.62
N GLU A 37 -8.17 -2.20 6.01
CA GLU A 37 -9.47 -1.80 6.53
C GLU A 37 -10.51 -2.94 6.47
N LEU A 38 -10.40 -3.84 5.48
CA LEU A 38 -11.22 -5.05 5.39
C LEU A 38 -10.87 -6.11 6.45
N ASP A 39 -9.60 -6.16 6.89
CA ASP A 39 -9.13 -7.06 7.94
C ASP A 39 -9.43 -6.53 9.37
N ARG A 40 -10.10 -5.38 9.50
CA ARG A 40 -10.37 -4.74 10.80
C ARG A 40 -11.46 -5.47 11.57
N ILE A 41 -11.10 -5.96 12.77
CA ILE A 41 -12.06 -6.55 13.72
C ILE A 41 -12.77 -5.42 14.47
N THR A 42 -14.07 -5.26 14.26
CA THR A 42 -14.86 -4.21 14.89
C THR A 42 -15.22 -4.48 16.35
N ALA A 43 -15.49 -5.74 16.70
CA ALA A 43 -15.72 -6.20 18.07
C ALA A 43 -15.72 -7.74 18.13
N LEU A 44 -15.16 -8.30 19.20
CA LEU A 44 -15.26 -9.74 19.49
C LEU A 44 -16.30 -9.99 20.59
N PRO A 45 -17.07 -11.09 20.51
CA PRO A 45 -18.04 -11.43 21.55
C PRO A 45 -17.30 -11.66 22.89
N GLY A 46 -17.58 -10.81 23.89
CA GLY A 46 -16.99 -10.88 25.22
C GLY A 46 -15.77 -9.96 25.46
N GLN A 47 -15.39 -9.09 24.51
CA GLN A 47 -14.25 -8.20 24.69
C GLN A 47 -14.62 -6.93 25.50
N PRO A 48 -13.88 -6.59 26.57
CA PRO A 48 -14.00 -5.29 27.23
C PRO A 48 -13.64 -4.15 26.26
N PRO A 49 -14.10 -2.91 26.47
CA PRO A 49 -13.80 -1.81 25.56
C PRO A 49 -12.29 -1.56 25.49
N VAL A 50 -11.70 -1.83 24.32
CA VAL A 50 -10.28 -1.60 24.04
C VAL A 50 -10.11 -0.35 23.18
N THR A 51 -9.08 0.44 23.46
CA THR A 51 -8.82 1.74 22.82
C THR A 51 -8.03 1.63 21.50
N PHE A 52 -7.67 0.42 21.08
CA PHE A 52 -6.86 0.16 19.88
C PHE A 52 -7.64 -0.64 18.84
N SER A 53 -7.33 -0.43 17.56
CA SER A 53 -7.95 -1.17 16.46
C SER A 53 -7.23 -2.51 16.27
N GLN A 54 -7.98 -3.60 16.33
CA GLN A 54 -7.49 -4.95 16.06
C GLN A 54 -7.71 -5.28 14.58
N PHE A 55 -6.74 -5.97 13.99
CA PHE A 55 -6.81 -6.45 12.60
C PHE A 55 -6.45 -7.93 12.61
N SER A 56 -7.18 -8.75 11.87
CA SER A 56 -6.85 -10.16 11.67
C SER A 56 -7.11 -10.53 10.23
N GLY A 57 -6.23 -11.34 9.64
CA GLY A 57 -6.37 -11.71 8.24
C GLY A 57 -5.57 -12.95 7.89
N TYR A 58 -5.66 -13.33 6.61
CA TYR A 58 -4.93 -14.46 6.05
C TYR A 58 -3.90 -13.95 5.04
N VAL A 59 -2.64 -14.31 5.24
CA VAL A 59 -1.56 -14.03 4.28
C VAL A 59 -1.25 -15.30 3.50
N THR A 60 -1.45 -15.27 2.19
CA THR A 60 -1.14 -16.42 1.32
C THR A 60 0.38 -16.57 1.21
N VAL A 61 0.92 -17.64 1.79
CA VAL A 61 2.37 -17.95 1.76
C VAL A 61 2.76 -18.86 0.61
N ASN A 62 1.81 -19.61 0.05
CA ASN A 62 2.07 -20.44 -1.11
C ASN A 62 0.82 -20.58 -1.99
N GLN A 63 0.77 -19.83 -3.09
CA GLN A 63 -0.36 -19.84 -4.02
C GLN A 63 -0.55 -21.21 -4.70
N LYS A 64 0.54 -21.89 -5.07
CA LYS A 64 0.50 -23.18 -5.78
C LYS A 64 -0.13 -24.31 -4.96
N HIS A 65 -0.02 -24.23 -3.64
CA HIS A 65 -0.59 -25.22 -2.71
C HIS A 65 -1.74 -24.66 -1.85
N GLY A 66 -2.22 -23.44 -2.15
CA GLY A 66 -3.30 -22.80 -1.40
C GLY A 66 -3.02 -22.60 0.09
N ARG A 67 -1.75 -22.47 0.51
CA ARG A 67 -1.40 -22.31 1.92
C ARG A 67 -1.44 -20.83 2.30
N ALA A 68 -2.23 -20.51 3.32
CA ALA A 68 -2.27 -19.19 3.95
C ALA A 68 -1.96 -19.32 5.45
N LEU A 69 -1.27 -18.31 5.99
CA LEU A 69 -1.05 -18.15 7.43
C LEU A 69 -2.06 -17.16 7.97
N PHE A 70 -2.66 -17.52 9.11
CA PHE A 70 -3.49 -16.60 9.88
C PHE A 70 -2.59 -15.70 10.74
N TYR A 71 -2.88 -14.41 10.80
CA TYR A 71 -2.19 -13.48 11.69
C TYR A 71 -3.17 -12.74 12.59
N TRP A 72 -2.78 -12.60 13.85
CA TRP A 72 -3.47 -11.83 14.89
C TRP A 72 -2.41 -11.08 15.69
N PRO A 73 -2.19 -9.78 15.43
CA PRO A 73 -1.40 -8.92 16.28
C PRO A 73 -2.23 -8.56 17.52
N PHE A 74 -1.66 -8.76 18.71
CA PHE A 74 -2.29 -8.44 19.99
C PHE A 74 -2.30 -6.93 20.26
#